data_AF-A0A7L2UWI5-F1
#
_entry.id   AF-A0A7L2UWI5-F1
#
_cell.length_a   1.000
_cell.length_b   1.000
_cell.length_c   1.000
_cell.angle_alpha   90.00
_cell.angle_beta   90.00
_cell.angle_gamma   90.00
#
_symmetry.space_group_name_H-M   'P 1'
#
loop_
_entity.id
_entity.type
_entity.pdbx_description
1 polymer ?
#
loop_
_entity_poly.entity_id
_entity_poly.type
_entity_poly.pdbx_seq_one_letter_code
_entity_poly.pdbx_strand_id
1 'polypeptide(L)'
;QVKKAYRQKALTCHPDKNPDNPSAAEVFHQLSQALAVLTDAAARAAYDKVRKAKKQAAERTQKLDEKRKKVKLDLEAREREAQAHESEEEEIRITRSLEQEIIRLREEGSRQLEEQQRLIQEQIRLEREQHIRGKQERNGAEGKITPKLKVRHPHKAGFWWKLIEHYAALENRRDTSTLLNWHGPLCSGGEVLLPNEMAVKNEVGLINNPLKISWLEGQPRNNPSTVLSDSTSQPRTSQVSVVSERDYESLVMMRMRQAAERQQLIEQLKREDEEESHT
;
A
#
# COMPACT_ATOMS: atom_id res chain seq x y z
N GLN A 1 3.18 -72.96 -50.48
CA GLN A 1 2.98 -71.48 -50.43
C GLN A 1 4.31 -70.73 -50.25
N VAL A 2 5.13 -71.03 -49.23
CA VAL A 2 6.44 -70.36 -48.96
C VAL A 2 7.37 -70.33 -50.18
N LYS A 3 7.59 -71.47 -50.86
CA LYS A 3 8.42 -71.54 -52.08
C LYS A 3 7.89 -70.70 -53.26
N LYS A 4 6.56 -70.49 -53.34
CA LYS A 4 5.94 -69.64 -54.38
C LYS A 4 6.21 -68.16 -54.10
N ALA A 5 6.02 -67.74 -52.85
CA ALA A 5 6.30 -66.36 -52.41
C ALA A 5 7.79 -66.02 -52.52
N TYR A 6 8.68 -66.97 -52.18
CA TYR A 6 10.12 -66.80 -52.38
C TYR A 6 10.45 -66.57 -53.86
N ARG A 7 9.96 -67.40 -54.78
CA ARG A 7 10.21 -67.23 -56.23
C ARG A 7 9.76 -65.87 -56.75
N GLN A 8 8.59 -65.38 -56.31
CA GLN A 8 8.11 -64.06 -56.70
C GLN A 8 9.02 -62.94 -56.18
N LYS A 9 9.37 -62.95 -54.90
CA LYS A 9 10.25 -61.91 -54.30
C LYS A 9 11.69 -61.98 -54.80
N ALA A 10 12.21 -63.19 -55.02
CA ALA A 10 13.55 -63.42 -55.54
C ALA A 10 13.71 -62.87 -56.97
N LEU A 11 12.66 -62.94 -57.79
CA LEU A 11 12.67 -62.34 -59.13
C LEU A 11 12.66 -60.81 -59.08
N THR A 12 11.97 -60.21 -58.10
CA THR A 12 11.93 -58.76 -57.91
C THR A 12 13.25 -58.22 -57.36
N CYS A 13 13.87 -58.92 -56.41
CA CYS A 13 15.10 -58.48 -55.73
C CYS A 13 16.38 -59.11 -56.31
N HIS A 14 16.34 -59.66 -57.53
CA HIS A 14 17.50 -60.33 -58.11
C HIS A 14 18.62 -59.31 -58.41
N PRO A 15 19.88 -59.57 -58.02
CA PRO A 15 20.99 -58.62 -58.22
C PRO A 15 21.26 -58.34 -59.71
N ASP A 16 21.12 -59.34 -60.59
CA ASP A 16 21.28 -59.19 -62.05
C ASP A 16 20.23 -58.27 -62.70
N LYS A 17 19.02 -58.20 -62.13
CA LYS A 17 17.95 -57.34 -62.65
C LYS A 17 17.96 -55.94 -62.04
N ASN A 18 18.70 -55.76 -60.95
CA ASN A 18 18.79 -54.51 -60.21
C ASN A 18 20.27 -54.19 -59.93
N PRO A 19 21.12 -54.03 -60.96
CA PRO A 19 22.55 -53.78 -60.78
C PRO A 19 22.83 -52.45 -60.05
N ASP A 20 21.92 -51.49 -60.13
CA ASP A 20 22.06 -50.16 -59.52
C ASP A 20 21.70 -50.11 -58.03
N ASN A 21 21.14 -51.19 -57.47
CA ASN A 21 20.68 -51.22 -56.07
C ASN A 21 21.47 -52.24 -55.23
N PRO A 22 22.44 -51.80 -54.41
CA PRO A 22 23.22 -52.71 -53.55
C PRO A 22 22.35 -53.40 -52.49
N SER A 23 21.22 -52.79 -52.09
CA SER A 23 20.29 -53.39 -51.12
C SER A 23 19.56 -54.61 -51.69
N ALA A 24 19.45 -54.74 -53.02
CA ALA A 24 18.80 -55.88 -53.65
C ALA A 24 19.56 -57.18 -53.36
N ALA A 25 20.90 -57.15 -53.39
CA ALA A 25 21.75 -58.28 -53.06
C ALA A 25 21.60 -58.71 -51.59
N GLU A 26 21.57 -57.74 -50.66
CA GLU A 26 21.36 -58.01 -49.23
C GLU A 26 19.99 -58.62 -48.94
N VAL A 27 18.93 -58.04 -49.52
CA VAL A 27 17.56 -58.55 -49.37
C VAL A 27 17.42 -59.94 -49.99
N PHE A 28 18.04 -60.20 -51.15
CA PHE A 28 18.05 -61.52 -51.77
C PHE A 28 18.76 -62.56 -50.88
N HIS A 29 19.86 -62.18 -50.24
CA HIS A 29 20.57 -63.03 -49.29
C HIS A 29 19.69 -63.34 -48.06
N GLN A 30 19.03 -62.34 -47.48
CA GLN A 30 18.09 -62.53 -46.38
C GLN A 30 16.89 -63.40 -46.75
N LEU A 31 16.35 -63.25 -47.97
CA LEU A 31 15.27 -64.10 -48.49
C LEU A 31 15.71 -65.57 -48.61
N SER A 32 16.96 -65.81 -49.01
CA SER A 32 17.53 -67.15 -49.13
C SER A 32 17.69 -67.81 -47.76
N GLN A 33 18.18 -67.06 -46.76
CA GLN A 33 18.27 -67.53 -45.37
C GLN A 33 16.88 -67.81 -44.78
N ALA A 34 15.91 -66.92 -44.99
CA ALA A 34 14.55 -67.10 -44.53
C ALA A 34 13.89 -68.33 -45.18
N LEU A 35 14.14 -68.58 -46.47
CA LEU A 35 13.65 -69.78 -47.13
C LEU A 35 14.22 -71.03 -46.45
N ALA A 36 15.53 -71.09 -46.20
CA ALA A 36 16.18 -72.24 -45.58
C ALA A 36 15.54 -72.63 -44.24
N VAL A 37 15.30 -71.64 -43.37
CA VAL A 37 14.65 -71.84 -42.06
C VAL A 37 13.17 -72.22 -42.20
N LEU A 38 12.46 -71.65 -43.18
CA LEU A 38 11.02 -71.91 -43.36
C LEU A 38 10.71 -73.20 -44.14
N THR A 39 11.68 -73.75 -44.87
CA THR A 39 11.53 -75.02 -45.59
C THR A 39 11.69 -76.25 -44.71
N ASP A 40 12.55 -76.18 -43.68
CA ASP A 40 12.68 -77.25 -42.70
C ASP A 40 11.62 -77.09 -41.59
N ALA A 41 10.83 -78.15 -41.38
CA ALA A 41 9.78 -78.16 -40.37
C ALA A 41 10.36 -78.05 -38.95
N ALA A 42 11.52 -78.66 -38.68
CA ALA A 42 12.15 -78.62 -37.37
C ALA A 42 12.72 -77.23 -37.07
N ALA A 43 13.49 -76.65 -37.99
CA ALA A 43 14.00 -75.29 -37.87
C ALA A 43 12.87 -74.25 -37.72
N ARG A 44 11.79 -74.39 -38.50
CA ARG A 44 10.63 -73.49 -38.39
C ARG A 44 9.95 -73.58 -37.03
N ALA A 45 9.72 -74.79 -36.51
CA ALA A 45 9.11 -74.98 -35.21
C ALA A 45 9.98 -74.40 -34.08
N ALA A 46 11.30 -74.57 -34.16
CA ALA A 46 12.25 -73.97 -33.21
C ALA A 46 12.20 -72.43 -33.27
N TYR A 47 12.22 -71.84 -34.46
CA TYR A 47 12.11 -70.40 -34.66
C TYR A 47 10.79 -69.84 -34.09
N ASP A 48 9.66 -70.48 -34.41
CA ASP A 48 8.35 -70.08 -33.93
C ASP A 48 8.24 -70.19 -32.40
N LYS A 49 8.85 -71.20 -31.79
CA LYS A 49 8.92 -71.35 -30.33
C LYS A 49 9.68 -70.20 -29.68
N VAL A 50 10.86 -69.86 -30.18
CA VAL A 50 11.65 -68.72 -29.67
C VAL A 50 10.89 -67.41 -29.83
N ARG A 51 10.24 -67.19 -30.97
CA ARG A 51 9.46 -65.98 -31.23
C ARG A 51 8.27 -65.86 -30.27
N LYS A 52 7.54 -66.95 -30.03
CA LYS A 52 6.43 -66.99 -29.05
C LYS A 52 6.93 -66.73 -27.63
N ALA A 53 8.03 -67.37 -27.22
CA ALA A 53 8.62 -67.17 -25.91
C ALA A 53 9.05 -65.71 -25.68
N LYS A 54 9.69 -65.08 -26.68
CA LYS A 54 10.05 -63.65 -26.62
C LYS A 54 8.82 -62.76 -26.48
N LYS A 55 7.76 -63.02 -27.25
CA LYS A 55 6.51 -62.25 -27.17
C LYS A 55 5.86 -62.38 -25.78
N GLN A 56 5.76 -63.61 -25.26
CA GLN A 56 5.19 -63.87 -23.93
C GLN A 56 6.02 -63.23 -22.81
N ALA A 57 7.35 -63.27 -22.92
CA ALA A 57 8.23 -62.59 -21.97
C ALA A 57 8.00 -61.07 -21.98
N ALA A 58 7.93 -60.46 -23.17
CA ALA A 58 7.65 -59.03 -23.32
C ALA A 58 6.25 -58.65 -22.76
N GLU A 59 5.23 -59.47 -23.01
CA GLU A 59 3.89 -59.25 -22.44
C GLU A 59 3.91 -59.35 -20.90
N ARG A 60 4.71 -60.27 -20.34
CA ARG A 60 4.86 -60.40 -18.89
C ARG A 60 5.58 -59.19 -18.29
N THR A 61 6.65 -58.70 -18.92
CA THR A 61 7.36 -57.50 -18.43
C THR A 61 6.46 -56.28 -18.52
N GLN A 62 5.74 -56.07 -19.63
CA GLN A 62 4.76 -54.99 -19.77
C GLN A 62 3.71 -55.01 -18.65
N LYS A 63 3.12 -56.18 -18.36
CA LYS A 63 2.14 -56.31 -17.26
C LYS A 63 2.74 -56.01 -15.89
N LEU A 64 4.01 -56.37 -15.66
CA LEU A 64 4.69 -56.05 -14.40
C LEU A 64 4.97 -54.55 -14.30
N ASP A 65 5.37 -53.91 -15.39
CA ASP A 65 5.66 -52.48 -15.44
C ASP A 65 4.38 -51.64 -15.29
N GLU A 66 3.27 -52.07 -15.89
CA GLU A 66 1.94 -51.46 -15.68
C GLU A 66 1.53 -51.53 -14.20
N LYS A 67 1.70 -52.68 -13.55
CA LYS A 67 1.41 -52.83 -12.12
C LYS A 67 2.32 -51.95 -11.26
N ARG A 68 3.63 -51.93 -11.54
CA ARG A 68 4.60 -51.07 -10.85
C ARG A 68 4.25 -49.59 -11.01
N LYS A 69 3.90 -49.17 -12.23
CA LYS A 69 3.45 -47.81 -12.52
C LYS A 69 2.19 -47.46 -11.73
N LYS A 70 1.20 -48.36 -11.68
CA LYS A 70 -0.03 -48.13 -10.91
C LYS A 70 0.25 -47.98 -9.41
N VAL A 71 1.08 -48.86 -8.83
CA VAL A 71 1.46 -48.77 -7.42
C VAL A 71 2.22 -47.49 -7.13
N LYS A 72 3.17 -47.12 -7.99
CA LYS A 72 3.92 -45.87 -7.87
C LYS A 72 2.98 -44.65 -7.86
N LEU A 73 2.06 -44.57 -8.82
CA LEU A 73 1.11 -43.45 -8.90
C LEU A 73 0.16 -43.40 -7.69
N ASP A 74 -0.28 -44.55 -7.18
CA ASP A 74 -1.12 -44.62 -5.98
C ASP A 74 -0.35 -44.15 -4.73
N LEU A 75 0.92 -44.54 -4.59
CA LEU A 75 1.78 -44.07 -3.50
C LEU A 75 2.06 -42.56 -3.59
N GLU A 76 2.45 -42.07 -4.77
CA GLU A 76 2.71 -40.64 -4.99
C GLU A 76 1.46 -39.78 -4.77
N ALA A 77 0.27 -40.29 -5.11
CA ALA A 77 -0.98 -39.59 -4.84
C ALA A 77 -1.22 -39.45 -3.33
N ARG A 78 -1.06 -40.53 -2.56
CA ARG A 78 -1.24 -40.50 -1.10
C ARG A 78 -0.19 -39.64 -0.40
N GLU A 79 1.06 -39.70 -0.84
CA GLU A 79 2.13 -38.85 -0.30
C GLU A 79 1.84 -37.37 -0.58
N ARG A 80 1.37 -37.04 -1.79
CA ARG A 80 0.97 -35.67 -2.13
C ARG A 80 -0.22 -35.19 -1.29
N GLU A 81 -1.23 -36.03 -1.10
CA GLU A 81 -2.39 -35.69 -0.27
C GLU A 81 -2.00 -35.47 1.20
N ALA A 82 -1.15 -36.33 1.75
CA ALA A 82 -0.63 -36.17 3.10
C ALA A 82 0.20 -34.88 3.23
N GLN A 83 1.09 -34.63 2.27
CA GLN A 83 1.92 -33.42 2.25
C GLN A 83 1.08 -32.15 2.09
N ALA A 84 0.03 -32.19 1.27
CA ALA A 84 -0.90 -31.06 1.11
C ALA A 84 -1.62 -30.77 2.43
N HIS A 85 -2.09 -31.80 3.13
CA HIS A 85 -2.73 -31.65 4.43
C HIS A 85 -1.77 -31.08 5.49
N GLU A 86 -0.52 -31.55 5.50
CA GLU A 86 0.52 -31.00 6.38
C GLU A 86 0.79 -29.52 6.07
N SER A 87 0.91 -29.15 4.80
CA SER A 87 1.10 -27.74 4.40
C SER A 87 -0.10 -26.85 4.76
N GLU A 88 -1.33 -27.33 4.53
CA GLU A 88 -2.55 -26.59 4.90
C GLU A 88 -2.62 -26.39 6.42
N GLU A 89 -2.30 -27.40 7.22
CA GLU A 89 -2.23 -27.27 8.66
C GLU A 89 -1.16 -26.27 9.13
N GLU A 90 0.00 -26.26 8.48
CA GLU A 90 1.06 -25.30 8.77
C GLU A 90 0.64 -23.87 8.40
N GLU A 91 0.03 -23.67 7.23
CA GLU A 91 -0.51 -22.37 6.80
C GLU A 91 -1.56 -21.85 7.78
N ILE A 92 -2.49 -22.71 8.23
CA ILE A 92 -3.49 -22.34 9.23
C ILE A 92 -2.82 -21.92 10.55
N ARG A 93 -1.78 -22.65 10.99
CA ARG A 93 -1.03 -22.31 12.21
C ARG A 93 -0.31 -20.97 12.08
N ILE A 94 0.35 -20.74 10.95
CA ILE A 94 1.05 -19.48 10.66
C ILE A 94 0.06 -18.33 10.63
N THR A 95 -1.05 -18.47 9.90
CA THR A 95 -2.10 -17.45 9.79
C THR A 95 -2.66 -17.08 11.16
N ARG A 96 -3.00 -18.09 11.98
CA ARG A 96 -3.48 -17.86 13.34
C ARG A 96 -2.47 -17.14 14.23
N SER A 97 -1.18 -17.49 14.11
CA SER A 97 -0.12 -16.81 14.85
C SER A 97 0.03 -15.35 14.43
N LEU A 98 -0.07 -15.06 13.13
CA LEU A 98 0.01 -13.71 12.59
C LEU A 98 -1.18 -12.86 13.03
N GLU A 99 -2.40 -13.42 12.99
CA GLU A 99 -3.60 -12.74 13.47
C GLU A 99 -3.47 -12.31 14.94
N GLN A 100 -2.95 -13.21 15.79
CA GLN A 100 -2.71 -12.91 17.20
C GLN A 100 -1.71 -11.76 17.36
N GLU A 101 -0.62 -11.77 16.58
CA GLU A 101 0.38 -10.71 16.64
C GLU A 101 -0.18 -9.37 16.13
N ILE A 102 -1.00 -9.37 15.08
CA ILE A 102 -1.69 -8.17 14.60
C ILE A 102 -2.63 -7.59 15.66
N ILE A 103 -3.42 -8.43 16.33
CA ILE A 103 -4.30 -8.01 17.42
C ILE A 103 -3.49 -7.36 18.53
N ARG A 104 -2.40 -8.02 18.95
CA ARG A 104 -1.51 -7.50 19.99
C ARG A 104 -0.93 -6.14 19.61
N LEU A 105 -0.40 -5.99 18.40
CA LEU A 105 0.16 -4.71 17.93
C LEU A 105 -0.89 -3.60 17.84
N ARG A 106 -2.13 -3.94 17.43
CA ARG A 106 -3.24 -2.98 17.40
C ARG A 106 -3.63 -2.52 18.81
N GLU A 107 -3.69 -3.44 19.77
CA GLU A 107 -3.96 -3.10 21.17
C GLU A 107 -2.85 -2.24 21.77
N GLU A 108 -1.58 -2.61 21.56
CA GLU A 108 -0.42 -1.82 22.02
C GLU A 108 -0.45 -0.41 21.41
N GLY A 109 -0.75 -0.28 20.11
CA GLY A 109 -0.92 1.00 19.45
C GLY A 109 -2.09 1.83 20.00
N SER A 110 -3.24 1.19 20.30
CA SER A 110 -4.40 1.85 20.89
C SER A 110 -4.10 2.39 22.29
N ARG A 111 -3.42 1.61 23.13
CA ARG A 111 -3.04 2.03 24.49
C ARG A 111 -2.13 3.25 24.47
N GLN A 112 -1.13 3.25 23.59
CA GLN A 112 -0.24 4.39 23.45
C GLN A 112 -1.01 5.65 23.03
N LEU A 113 -1.95 5.53 22.09
CA LEU A 113 -2.77 6.66 21.65
C LEU A 113 -3.66 7.19 22.78
N GLU A 114 -4.30 6.30 23.55
CA GLU A 114 -5.12 6.68 24.70
C GLU A 114 -4.30 7.38 25.78
N GLU A 115 -3.09 6.91 26.07
CA GLU A 115 -2.18 7.58 27.01
C GLU A 115 -1.82 8.98 26.54
N GLN A 116 -1.48 9.15 25.25
CA GLN A 116 -1.22 10.48 24.69
C GLN A 116 -2.45 11.39 24.77
N GLN A 117 -3.65 10.88 24.45
CA GLN A 117 -4.88 11.65 24.56
C GLN A 117 -5.18 12.07 26.00
N ARG A 118 -4.95 11.19 26.98
CA ARG A 118 -5.13 11.52 28.40
C ARG A 118 -4.21 12.63 28.86
N LEU A 119 -2.93 12.56 28.50
CA LEU A 119 -1.96 13.61 28.83
C LEU A 119 -2.37 14.96 28.23
N ILE A 120 -2.80 14.97 26.95
CA ILE A 120 -3.31 16.17 26.29
C ILE A 120 -4.55 16.72 27.00
N GLN A 121 -5.50 15.85 27.37
CA GLN A 121 -6.71 16.28 28.07
C GLN A 121 -6.42 16.85 29.47
N GLU A 122 -5.51 16.23 30.23
CA GLU A 122 -5.08 16.77 31.52
C GLU A 122 -4.41 18.13 31.37
N GLN A 123 -3.56 18.29 30.35
CA GLN A 123 -2.91 19.56 30.09
C GLN A 123 -3.94 20.65 29.73
N ILE A 124 -4.89 20.37 28.85
CA ILE A 124 -6.00 21.29 28.53
C ILE A 124 -6.81 21.63 29.78
N ARG A 125 -7.07 20.64 30.65
CA ARG A 125 -7.82 20.86 31.89
C ARG A 125 -7.07 21.80 32.84
N LEU A 126 -5.78 21.55 33.07
CA LEU A 126 -4.95 22.40 33.93
C LEU A 126 -4.84 23.82 33.37
N GLU A 127 -4.63 23.98 32.07
CA GLU A 127 -4.62 25.28 31.40
C GLU A 127 -5.97 26.01 31.54
N ARG A 128 -7.10 25.30 31.39
CA ARG A 128 -8.43 25.88 31.61
C ARG A 128 -8.64 26.29 33.07
N GLU A 129 -8.25 25.48 34.04
CA GLU A 129 -8.35 25.81 35.47
C GLU A 129 -7.49 27.02 35.84
N GLN A 130 -6.27 27.12 35.29
CA GLN A 130 -5.41 28.30 35.44
C GLN A 130 -6.02 29.54 34.77
N HIS A 131 -6.57 29.39 33.57
CA HIS A 131 -7.22 30.49 32.86
C HIS A 131 -8.48 30.97 33.61
N ILE A 132 -9.27 30.07 34.22
CA ILE A 132 -10.42 30.43 35.05
C ILE A 132 -9.96 31.17 36.32
N ARG A 133 -8.90 30.70 36.99
CA ARG A 133 -8.29 31.38 38.15
C ARG A 133 -7.79 32.77 37.79
N GLY A 134 -7.04 32.92 36.70
CA GLY A 134 -6.58 34.22 36.19
C GLY A 134 -7.72 35.15 35.76
N LYS A 135 -8.86 34.61 35.28
CA LYS A 135 -10.07 35.40 34.97
C LYS A 135 -10.78 35.87 36.24
N GLN A 136 -10.84 35.05 37.30
CA GLN A 136 -11.40 35.43 38.59
C GLN A 136 -10.55 36.47 39.32
N GLU A 137 -9.22 36.35 39.27
CA GLU A 137 -8.30 37.34 39.84
C GLU A 137 -8.37 38.69 39.09
N ARG A 138 -8.48 38.67 37.75
CA ARG A 138 -8.75 39.89 36.95
C ARG A 138 -10.14 40.49 37.20
N ASN A 139 -11.17 39.66 37.44
CA ASN A 139 -12.51 40.15 37.78
C ASN A 139 -12.62 40.69 39.23
N GLY A 140 -11.67 40.39 40.11
CA GLY A 140 -11.58 40.95 41.47
C GLY A 140 -10.80 42.26 41.55
N ALA A 141 -10.03 42.61 40.52
CA ALA A 141 -9.18 43.79 40.49
C ALA A 141 -9.08 44.38 39.08
N GLU A 142 -10.20 44.80 38.48
CA GLU A 142 -10.18 45.80 37.40
C GLU A 142 -11.61 46.29 37.12
N GLY A 143 -11.85 47.59 37.39
CA GLY A 143 -13.03 48.28 36.87
C GLY A 143 -13.06 48.16 35.34
N LYS A 144 -14.26 48.20 34.75
CA LYS A 144 -14.49 48.22 33.30
C LYS A 144 -13.57 49.22 32.58
N ILE A 145 -12.40 48.78 32.12
CA ILE A 145 -11.60 49.50 31.13
C ILE A 145 -12.05 48.96 29.78
N THR A 146 -12.96 49.68 29.13
CA THR A 146 -13.20 49.49 27.71
C THR A 146 -12.01 50.09 26.94
N PRO A 147 -11.21 49.29 26.22
CA PRO A 147 -10.07 49.84 25.49
C PRO A 147 -10.62 50.74 24.37
N LYS A 148 -10.38 52.05 24.48
CA LYS A 148 -10.71 53.01 23.42
C LYS A 148 -9.60 53.00 22.37
N LEU A 149 -9.86 52.35 21.24
CA LEU A 149 -8.98 52.36 20.08
C LEU A 149 -9.11 53.70 19.33
N LYS A 150 -8.07 54.54 19.37
CA LYS A 150 -8.02 55.78 18.58
C LYS A 150 -7.24 55.54 17.29
N VAL A 151 -7.95 55.20 16.22
CA VAL A 151 -7.39 55.04 14.87
C VAL A 151 -7.15 56.44 14.27
N ARG A 152 -5.89 56.78 13.99
CA ARG A 152 -5.53 57.98 13.20
C ARG A 152 -5.21 57.56 11.77
N HIS A 153 -6.02 58.01 10.82
CA HIS A 153 -5.77 57.85 9.38
C HIS A 153 -4.93 59.02 8.85
N PRO A 154 -3.86 58.79 8.07
CA PRO A 154 -3.10 59.85 7.46
C PRO A 154 -3.80 60.33 6.17
N HIS A 155 -4.26 61.58 6.21
CA HIS A 155 -4.63 62.48 5.11
C HIS A 155 -5.96 62.36 4.34
N LYS A 156 -6.57 63.57 4.26
CA LYS A 156 -7.66 64.11 3.42
C LYS A 156 -9.08 63.56 3.68
N ALA A 157 -9.65 64.13 4.74
CA ALA A 157 -11.06 64.14 5.13
C ALA A 157 -11.99 64.77 4.05
N GLY A 158 -12.16 64.08 2.92
CA GLY A 158 -13.10 64.50 1.88
C GLY A 158 -13.78 63.37 1.12
N PHE A 159 -13.25 62.14 1.17
CA PHE A 159 -13.80 61.03 0.39
C PHE A 159 -14.87 60.22 1.16
N TRP A 160 -14.66 60.00 2.46
CA TRP A 160 -15.60 59.23 3.28
C TRP A 160 -16.91 59.97 3.58
N TRP A 161 -16.91 61.31 3.60
CA TRP A 161 -18.14 62.06 3.84
C TRP A 161 -19.12 61.99 2.68
N LYS A 162 -18.61 62.03 1.44
CA LYS A 162 -19.42 61.87 0.23
C LYS A 162 -20.01 60.47 0.11
N LEU A 163 -19.31 59.43 0.56
CA LEU A 163 -19.81 58.05 0.51
C LEU A 163 -20.95 57.84 1.50
N ILE A 164 -20.86 58.41 2.71
CA ILE A 164 -21.93 58.31 3.71
C ILE A 164 -23.15 59.16 3.31
N GLU A 165 -22.98 60.34 2.71
CA GLU A 165 -24.10 61.10 2.13
C GLU A 165 -24.78 60.34 0.98
N HIS A 166 -24.02 59.66 0.12
CA HIS A 166 -24.57 58.92 -1.02
C HIS A 166 -25.33 57.65 -0.59
N TYR A 167 -24.93 57.02 0.51
CA TYR A 167 -25.66 55.88 1.10
C TYR A 167 -26.85 56.33 1.96
N ALA A 168 -26.72 57.42 2.72
CA ALA A 168 -27.83 57.99 3.51
C ALA A 168 -28.92 58.63 2.63
N ALA A 169 -28.60 59.04 1.40
CA ALA A 169 -29.58 59.50 0.42
C ALA A 169 -30.38 58.36 -0.25
N LEU A 170 -29.91 57.10 -0.15
CA LEU A 170 -30.57 55.93 -0.73
C LEU A 170 -31.52 55.22 0.25
N GLU A 171 -31.42 55.48 1.56
CA GLU A 171 -32.36 54.98 2.57
C GLU A 171 -33.11 56.14 3.23
N ASN A 172 -34.27 56.44 2.65
CA ASN A 172 -35.19 57.49 3.08
C ASN A 172 -35.85 57.16 4.43
N ARG A 173 -35.09 57.17 5.54
CA ARG A 173 -35.60 57.23 6.91
C ARG A 173 -34.76 58.20 7.73
N ARG A 174 -35.29 59.42 7.84
CA ARG A 174 -35.00 60.32 8.96
C ARG A 174 -35.48 59.65 10.23
N ASP A 175 -34.56 59.26 11.11
CA ASP A 175 -34.72 59.47 12.55
C ASP A 175 -33.36 59.30 13.21
N THR A 176 -32.79 60.43 13.59
CA THR A 176 -31.64 60.54 14.49
C THR A 176 -32.09 60.31 15.92
N SER A 177 -31.29 59.53 16.67
CA SER A 177 -31.35 59.27 18.10
C SER A 177 -31.81 57.85 18.44
N THR A 178 -30.96 57.19 19.23
CA THR A 178 -31.28 56.04 20.10
C THR A 178 -31.72 54.74 19.43
N LEU A 179 -30.79 53.78 19.32
CA LEU A 179 -30.96 52.36 19.73
C LEU A 179 -29.84 51.48 19.14
N LEU A 180 -28.92 51.04 19.97
CA LEU A 180 -28.26 49.73 19.78
C LEU A 180 -27.98 49.16 21.18
N ASN A 181 -29.07 48.68 21.78
CA ASN A 181 -29.07 47.74 22.89
C ASN A 181 -30.11 46.68 22.55
N TRP A 182 -29.69 45.45 22.22
CA TRP A 182 -30.48 44.19 22.22
C TRP A 182 -29.46 43.04 22.08
N HIS A 183 -29.05 42.33 23.15
CA HIS A 183 -29.69 41.23 23.90
C HIS A 183 -29.76 39.88 23.15
N GLY A 184 -29.28 38.80 23.79
CA GLY A 184 -29.52 37.40 23.38
C GLY A 184 -30.96 36.93 23.71
N PRO A 185 -31.19 35.61 23.83
CA PRO A 185 -31.47 34.62 22.78
C PRO A 185 -32.96 34.19 22.75
N LEU A 186 -33.48 33.67 21.61
CA LEU A 186 -34.56 32.65 21.60
C LEU A 186 -34.73 31.97 20.23
N CYS A 187 -35.02 30.66 20.29
CA CYS A 187 -35.23 29.69 19.22
C CYS A 187 -36.46 29.94 18.33
N SER A 188 -36.41 29.53 17.06
CA SER A 188 -37.37 28.58 16.44
C SER A 188 -36.98 28.29 14.98
N GLY A 189 -37.39 27.12 14.49
CA GLY A 189 -36.81 26.39 13.35
C GLY A 189 -36.83 27.06 11.97
N GLY A 190 -35.98 26.56 11.08
CA GLY A 190 -36.07 26.78 9.63
C GLY A 190 -34.79 27.33 8.99
N GLU A 191 -33.97 26.40 8.49
CA GLU A 191 -32.94 26.49 7.44
C GLU A 191 -32.32 27.84 6.99
N VAL A 192 -31.01 27.94 7.27
CA VAL A 192 -29.89 28.29 6.37
C VAL A 192 -29.99 29.60 5.56
N LEU A 193 -29.18 30.59 5.96
CA LEU A 193 -28.06 31.16 5.19
C LEU A 193 -27.41 32.26 6.04
N LEU A 194 -26.29 31.94 6.70
CA LEU A 194 -25.56 32.91 7.54
C LEU A 194 -24.84 33.95 6.65
N PRO A 195 -25.06 35.26 6.86
CA PRO A 195 -24.33 36.35 6.20
C PRO A 195 -22.81 36.38 6.47
N ASN A 196 -22.32 35.50 7.35
CA ASN A 196 -20.94 35.48 7.81
C ASN A 196 -19.95 34.97 6.75
N GLU A 197 -20.38 34.17 5.77
CA GLU A 197 -19.49 33.65 4.71
C GLU A 197 -19.19 34.71 3.62
N MET A 198 -20.07 35.71 3.48
CA MET A 198 -19.87 36.86 2.59
C MET A 198 -18.89 37.89 3.17
N ALA A 199 -18.79 37.98 4.51
CA ALA A 199 -17.88 38.91 5.17
C ALA A 199 -16.41 38.46 5.09
N VAL A 200 -16.16 37.15 5.16
CA VAL A 200 -14.80 36.58 5.07
C VAL A 200 -14.20 36.71 3.66
N LYS A 201 -15.02 36.78 2.60
CA LYS A 201 -14.54 36.93 1.22
C LYS A 201 -14.19 38.38 0.83
N ASN A 202 -14.54 39.38 1.63
CA ASN A 202 -14.37 40.80 1.29
C ASN A 202 -13.25 41.54 2.04
N GLU A 203 -12.45 40.87 2.88
CA GLU A 203 -11.30 41.50 3.54
C GLU A 203 -9.98 41.19 2.81
N VAL A 204 -9.85 41.68 1.58
CA VAL A 204 -8.53 41.99 1.03
C VAL A 204 -8.25 43.46 1.34
N GLY A 205 -7.59 43.70 2.46
CA GLY A 205 -7.11 45.03 2.81
C GLY A 205 -6.20 45.60 1.72
N LEU A 206 -6.33 46.91 1.45
CA LEU A 206 -5.47 47.63 0.52
C LEU A 206 -4.00 47.52 0.94
N ILE A 207 -3.19 46.78 0.16
CA ILE A 207 -1.74 46.58 0.31
C ILE A 207 -0.97 47.92 0.38
N ASN A 208 -1.55 48.99 -0.13
CA ASN A 208 -0.89 50.29 -0.30
C ASN A 208 -0.92 51.19 0.95
N ASN A 209 -1.51 50.75 2.07
CA ASN A 209 -1.48 51.53 3.31
C ASN A 209 -1.41 50.63 4.56
N PRO A 210 -0.22 50.07 4.86
CA PRO A 210 -0.04 49.26 6.06
C PRO A 210 -0.19 50.11 7.33
N LEU A 211 -1.11 49.72 8.22
CA LEU A 211 -1.28 50.31 9.54
C LEU A 211 0.04 50.23 10.32
N LYS A 212 0.65 51.38 10.63
CA LYS A 212 1.77 51.46 11.56
C LYS A 212 1.25 51.57 12.98
N ILE A 213 1.49 50.53 13.78
CA ILE A 213 1.20 50.49 15.21
C ILE A 213 2.53 50.73 15.94
N SER A 214 2.59 51.78 16.76
CA SER A 214 3.75 52.07 17.64
C SER A 214 3.29 52.12 19.09
N TRP A 215 4.02 51.43 19.96
CA TRP A 215 3.80 51.45 21.40
C TRP A 215 4.26 52.79 21.98
N LEU A 216 3.41 53.48 22.72
CA LEU A 216 3.77 54.76 23.35
C LEU A 216 4.53 54.58 24.66
N GLU A 217 4.41 53.44 25.36
CA GLU A 217 5.26 53.06 26.50
C GLU A 217 5.46 51.53 26.58
N GLY A 218 6.70 51.10 26.86
CA GLY A 218 7.05 49.75 27.34
C GLY A 218 6.89 48.56 26.37
N GLN A 219 7.79 48.40 25.40
CA GLN A 219 7.88 47.16 24.62
C GLN A 219 8.50 46.03 25.48
N PRO A 220 7.89 44.82 25.59
CA PRO A 220 8.49 43.72 26.33
C PRO A 220 9.79 43.27 25.64
N ARG A 221 10.90 43.28 26.38
CA ARG A 221 12.25 42.93 25.88
C ARG A 221 12.35 41.43 25.62
N ASN A 222 12.56 41.05 24.36
CA ASN A 222 13.13 39.75 24.00
C ASN A 222 14.65 39.91 23.93
N ASN A 223 15.40 39.26 24.82
CA ASN A 223 16.86 39.25 24.80
C ASN A 223 17.37 38.06 23.97
N PRO A 224 18.15 38.28 22.90
CA PRO A 224 19.10 37.30 22.40
C PRO A 224 20.52 37.85 22.61
N SER A 225 21.29 37.23 23.52
CA SER A 225 22.75 37.03 23.41
C SER A 225 23.33 36.56 24.74
N THR A 226 23.91 35.36 24.75
CA THR A 226 25.21 35.15 25.41
C THR A 226 25.91 34.00 24.73
N VAL A 227 26.90 34.34 23.91
CA VAL A 227 27.90 33.42 23.35
C VAL A 227 29.00 33.30 24.40
N LEU A 228 29.26 32.09 24.91
CA LEU A 228 30.59 31.69 25.40
C LEU A 228 30.80 30.20 25.14
N SER A 229 31.94 29.91 24.51
CA SER A 229 32.57 28.63 24.22
C SER A 229 33.18 27.99 25.47
N ASP A 230 33.05 26.67 25.66
CA ASP A 230 34.11 25.67 25.40
C ASP A 230 33.87 24.34 26.16
N SER A 231 34.01 23.24 25.40
CA SER A 231 34.31 21.82 25.69
C SER A 231 34.11 21.18 27.09
N THR A 232 33.36 20.08 27.15
CA THR A 232 33.88 18.69 27.38
C THR A 232 32.79 17.69 27.87
N SER A 233 32.54 16.66 27.04
CA SER A 233 32.00 15.30 27.29
C SER A 233 30.96 15.01 28.40
N GLN A 234 29.72 14.69 28.00
CA GLN A 234 29.06 13.37 28.22
C GLN A 234 27.62 13.39 27.65
N PRO A 235 27.11 12.29 27.07
CA PRO A 235 25.79 12.27 26.44
C PRO A 235 24.72 12.00 27.49
N ARG A 236 23.85 12.98 27.74
CA ARG A 236 22.53 12.74 28.32
C ARG A 236 21.50 13.03 27.23
N THR A 237 20.77 11.99 26.86
CA THR A 237 19.64 12.05 25.93
C THR A 237 18.51 12.84 26.59
N SER A 238 18.54 14.15 26.45
CA SER A 238 17.50 15.05 26.93
C SER A 238 16.46 15.26 25.83
N GLN A 239 15.21 14.96 26.19
CA GLN A 239 13.99 15.31 25.49
C GLN A 239 14.06 16.73 24.91
N VAL A 240 13.88 16.83 23.60
CA VAL A 240 13.80 18.12 22.90
C VAL A 240 12.45 18.75 23.24
N SER A 241 12.50 19.76 24.11
CA SER A 241 11.41 20.71 24.37
C SER A 241 11.12 21.47 23.07
N VAL A 242 9.94 21.25 22.48
CA VAL A 242 9.48 21.95 21.28
C VAL A 242 8.99 23.34 21.69
N VAL A 243 9.76 24.39 21.40
CA VAL A 243 9.46 25.77 21.82
C VAL A 243 9.05 26.67 20.64
N SER A 244 8.78 26.12 19.45
CA SER A 244 8.24 26.93 18.33
C SER A 244 7.27 26.15 17.44
N GLU A 245 6.13 26.77 17.13
CA GLU A 245 5.10 26.27 16.20
C GLU A 245 5.68 25.94 14.81
N ARG A 246 6.71 26.69 14.38
CA ARG A 246 7.47 26.43 13.15
C ARG A 246 8.25 25.12 13.17
N ASP A 247 8.76 24.72 14.33
CA ASP A 247 9.53 23.49 14.45
C ASP A 247 8.62 22.25 14.37
N TYR A 248 7.39 22.38 14.89
CA TYR A 248 6.37 21.33 14.78
C TYR A 248 5.90 21.13 13.33
N GLU A 249 5.61 22.21 12.61
CA GLU A 249 5.28 22.15 11.19
C GLU A 249 6.41 21.51 10.37
N SER A 250 7.66 21.88 10.65
CA SER A 250 8.82 21.31 9.97
C SER A 250 8.95 19.79 10.22
N LEU A 251 8.70 19.35 11.45
CA LEU A 251 8.78 17.95 11.86
C LEU A 251 7.66 17.12 11.22
N VAL A 252 6.44 17.68 11.16
CA VAL A 252 5.29 17.05 10.51
C VAL A 252 5.54 16.91 9.02
N MET A 253 6.03 17.95 8.35
CA MET A 253 6.33 17.91 6.91
C MET A 253 7.46 16.92 6.59
N MET A 254 8.48 16.83 7.45
CA MET A 254 9.54 15.83 7.32
C MET A 254 8.98 14.40 7.46
N ARG A 255 8.11 14.16 8.45
CA ARG A 255 7.47 12.85 8.65
C ARG A 255 6.52 12.48 7.51
N MET A 256 5.78 13.43 6.96
CA MET A 256 4.91 13.22 5.79
C MET A 256 5.72 12.88 4.55
N ARG A 257 6.88 13.53 4.35
CA ARG A 257 7.81 13.20 3.26
C ARG A 257 8.35 11.77 3.39
N GLN A 258 8.83 11.39 4.57
CA GLN A 258 9.33 10.04 4.83
C GLN A 258 8.24 8.97 4.69
N ALA A 259 7.00 9.28 5.08
CA ALA A 259 5.86 8.39 4.88
C ALA A 259 5.53 8.21 3.39
N ALA A 260 5.56 9.28 2.59
CA ALA A 260 5.34 9.22 1.16
C ALA A 260 6.45 8.42 0.43
N GLU A 261 7.71 8.63 0.79
CA GLU A 261 8.84 7.85 0.24
C GLU A 261 8.71 6.35 0.57
N ARG A 262 8.29 6.02 1.80
CA ARG A 262 8.01 4.62 2.17
C ARG A 262 6.85 4.02 1.38
N GLN A 263 5.78 4.78 1.14
CA GLN A 263 4.66 4.32 0.33
C GLN A 263 5.08 4.01 -1.10
N GLN A 264 5.91 4.87 -1.70
CA GLN A 264 6.45 4.63 -3.05
C GLN A 264 7.31 3.37 -3.11
N LEU A 265 8.18 3.13 -2.13
CA LEU A 265 8.99 1.90 -2.06
C LEU A 265 8.12 0.64 -1.92
N ILE A 266 7.08 0.70 -1.10
CA ILE A 266 6.14 -0.42 -0.93
C ILE A 266 5.37 -0.68 -2.23
N GLU A 267 4.96 0.36 -2.94
CA GLU A 267 4.26 0.23 -4.23
C GLU A 267 5.19 -0.34 -5.31
N GLN A 268 6.46 0.05 -5.30
CA GLN A 268 7.46 -0.50 -6.21
C GLN A 268 7.71 -1.99 -5.96
N LEU A 269 7.90 -2.40 -4.70
CA LEU A 269 8.07 -3.80 -4.33
C LEU A 269 6.83 -4.65 -4.70
N LYS A 270 5.62 -4.12 -4.45
CA LYS A 270 4.39 -4.81 -4.87
C LYS A 270 4.30 -5.02 -6.36
N ARG A 271 4.73 -4.04 -7.17
CA ARG A 271 4.75 -4.17 -8.62
C ARG A 271 5.78 -5.20 -9.07
N GLU A 272 6.95 -5.23 -8.45
CA GLU A 272 7.99 -6.23 -8.73
C GLU A 272 7.51 -7.65 -8.37
N ASP A 273 6.86 -7.84 -7.21
CA ASP A 273 6.24 -9.12 -6.81
C ASP A 273 5.12 -9.55 -7.78
N GLU A 274 4.31 -8.60 -8.26
CA GLU A 274 3.26 -8.85 -9.26
C GLU A 274 3.85 -9.26 -10.61
N GLU A 275 4.93 -8.61 -11.05
CA GLU A 275 5.65 -8.95 -12.28
C GLU A 275 6.32 -10.34 -12.19
N GLU A 276 6.97 -10.66 -11.06
CA GLU A 276 7.56 -11.98 -10.82
C GLU A 276 6.51 -13.10 -10.76
N SER A 277 5.30 -12.82 -10.25
CA SER A 277 4.21 -13.80 -10.24
C SER A 277 3.58 -14.08 -11.61
N HIS A 278 3.79 -13.19 -12.60
CA HIS A 278 3.25 -13.32 -13.96
C HIS A 278 4.26 -13.89 -14.98
N THR A 279 5.52 -14.09 -14.59
CA THR A 279 6.59 -14.74 -15.39
C THR A 279 6.79 -16.21 -15.03
#